data_AF-A0A932P4T4-F1
#
_entry.id   AF-A0A932P4T4-F1
#
_cell.length_a   1.000
_cell.length_b   1.000
_cell.length_c   1.000
_cell.angle_alpha   90.00
_cell.angle_beta   90.00
_cell.angle_gamma   90.00
#
_symmetry.space_group_name_H-M   'P 1'
#
loop_
_entity.id
_entity.type
_entity.pdbx_description
1 polymer ?
#
loop_
_entity_poly.entity_id
_entity_poly.type
_entity_poly.pdbx_seq_one_letter_code
_entity_poly.pdbx_strand_id
1 'polypeptide(L)'
;MIGRFFAVAGILMLGGCVWLAEQGRLATGPRPLPNMYTFTQLELLSLINTRKTMGDHVVGWITGKDCSSPRAERGDTYCMDWPDRPAPPPQVYCYSTLARPTCYSQPYNEGNDRLIGFVPATTPIR
;
A
#
# COMPACT_ATOMS: atom_id res chain seq x y z
N MET A 1 -4.15 -11.54 11.83
CA MET A 1 -3.52 -12.59 11.01
C MET A 1 -4.46 -13.77 10.73
N ILE A 2 -5.00 -14.46 11.76
CA ILE A 2 -5.81 -15.68 11.56
C ILE A 2 -7.06 -15.50 10.67
N GLY A 3 -7.77 -14.38 10.81
CA GLY A 3 -8.99 -14.12 10.00
C GLY A 3 -8.72 -13.97 8.50
N ARG A 4 -7.58 -13.37 8.11
CA ARG A 4 -7.19 -13.24 6.70
C ARG A 4 -6.84 -14.60 6.08
N PHE A 5 -6.22 -15.48 6.87
CA PHE A 5 -5.91 -16.84 6.44
C PHE A 5 -7.18 -17.65 6.16
N PHE A 6 -8.16 -17.58 7.07
CA PHE A 6 -9.46 -18.23 6.86
C PHE A 6 -10.23 -17.64 5.67
N ALA A 7 -10.09 -16.35 5.38
CA ALA A 7 -10.71 -15.73 4.21
C ALA A 7 -10.11 -16.26 2.89
N VAL A 8 -8.79 -16.41 2.77
CA VAL A 8 -8.16 -17.01 1.58
C VAL A 8 -8.55 -18.47 1.42
N ALA A 9 -8.53 -19.24 2.52
CA ALA A 9 -8.98 -20.63 2.51
C ALA A 9 -10.46 -20.74 2.08
N GLY A 10 -11.33 -19.85 2.57
CA GLY A 10 -12.74 -19.80 2.18
C GLY A 10 -12.94 -19.45 0.70
N ILE A 11 -12.21 -18.47 0.17
CA ILE A 11 -12.27 -18.09 -1.25
C ILE A 11 -11.83 -19.25 -2.15
N LEU A 12 -10.75 -19.94 -1.78
CA LEU A 12 -10.26 -21.09 -2.54
C LEU A 12 -11.26 -22.26 -2.52
N MET A 13 -11.92 -22.50 -1.38
CA MET A 13 -12.93 -23.55 -1.26
C MET A 13 -14.22 -23.25 -2.02
N LEU A 14 -14.63 -21.98 -2.13
CA LEU A 14 -15.86 -21.56 -2.82
C LEU A 14 -15.67 -21.29 -4.32
N GLY A 15 -14.44 -21.02 -4.78
CA GLY A 15 -14.14 -20.61 -6.16
C GLY A 15 -14.19 -21.71 -7.22
N GLY A 16 -14.58 -22.94 -6.87
CA GLY A 16 -14.38 -24.12 -7.72
C GLY A 16 -15.61 -24.74 -8.39
N CYS A 17 -16.84 -24.37 -8.00
CA CYS A 17 -18.00 -25.20 -8.35
C CYS A 17 -18.52 -25.04 -9.78
N VAL A 18 -18.28 -23.91 -10.45
CA VAL A 18 -18.71 -23.65 -11.84
C VAL A 18 -17.71 -22.70 -12.54
N TRP A 19 -17.29 -23.02 -13.77
CA TRP A 19 -16.63 -22.06 -14.68
C TRP A 19 -17.13 -22.15 -16.12
N LEU A 20 -16.86 -21.09 -16.89
CA LEU A 20 -17.07 -21.05 -18.34
C LEU A 20 -15.93 -21.77 -19.07
N ALA A 21 -16.23 -22.91 -19.69
CA ALA A 21 -15.30 -23.62 -20.56
C ALA A 21 -15.20 -22.91 -21.93
N GLU A 22 -14.17 -23.26 -22.73
CA GLU A 22 -13.85 -22.64 -24.03
C GLU A 22 -14.98 -22.66 -25.08
N GLN A 23 -16.09 -23.36 -24.81
CA GLN A 23 -17.25 -23.48 -25.70
C GLN A 23 -18.52 -22.81 -25.14
N GLY A 24 -18.39 -21.91 -24.16
CA GLY A 24 -19.55 -21.26 -23.51
C GLY A 24 -20.38 -22.21 -22.64
N ARG A 25 -19.86 -23.40 -22.34
CA ARG A 25 -20.49 -24.38 -21.46
C ARG A 25 -20.11 -24.13 -20.01
N LEU A 26 -21.08 -24.26 -19.11
CA LEU A 26 -20.85 -24.29 -17.67
C LEU A 26 -20.26 -25.66 -17.32
N ALA A 27 -19.03 -25.68 -16.82
CA ALA A 27 -18.36 -26.89 -16.35
C ALA A 27 -18.38 -26.92 -14.81
N THR A 28 -18.69 -28.09 -14.25
CA THR A 28 -18.81 -28.36 -12.80
C THR A 28 -17.66 -29.18 -12.22
N GLY A 29 -16.55 -29.32 -12.98
CA GLY A 29 -15.34 -30.04 -12.51
C GLY A 29 -14.48 -29.18 -11.57
N PRO A 30 -13.19 -29.52 -11.36
CA PRO A 30 -12.16 -28.65 -10.77
C PRO A 30 -11.40 -27.83 -11.83
N ARG A 31 -11.26 -26.50 -11.62
CA ARG A 31 -10.82 -25.57 -12.67
C ARG A 31 -9.38 -25.91 -13.04
N PRO A 32 -9.02 -26.03 -14.34
CA PRO A 32 -7.63 -26.27 -14.69
C PRO A 32 -6.80 -25.12 -14.12
N LEU A 33 -5.77 -25.47 -13.35
CA LEU A 33 -4.84 -24.47 -12.84
C LEU A 33 -4.24 -23.70 -14.02
N PRO A 34 -3.95 -22.41 -13.85
CA PRO A 34 -3.22 -21.66 -14.85
C PRO A 34 -1.95 -22.43 -15.21
N ASN A 35 -1.70 -22.61 -16.51
CA ASN A 35 -0.47 -23.22 -16.98
C ASN A 35 0.73 -22.46 -16.40
N MET A 36 1.84 -23.15 -16.16
CA MET A 36 3.08 -22.54 -15.68
C MET A 36 3.50 -21.33 -16.54
N TYR A 37 3.22 -21.35 -17.84
CA TYR A 37 3.43 -20.22 -18.74
C TYR A 37 2.57 -18.99 -18.42
N THR A 38 1.28 -19.17 -18.10
CA THR A 38 0.42 -18.03 -17.76
C THR A 38 0.73 -17.50 -16.37
N PHE A 39 1.09 -18.39 -15.43
CA PHE A 39 1.55 -18.00 -14.11
C PHE A 39 2.83 -17.15 -14.17
N THR A 40 3.86 -17.58 -14.93
CA THR A 40 5.11 -16.82 -15.05
C THR A 40 4.91 -15.47 -15.73
N GLN A 41 4.00 -15.37 -16.71
CA GLN A 41 3.64 -14.09 -17.31
C GLN A 41 3.01 -13.13 -16.30
N LEU A 42 2.07 -13.61 -15.48
CA LEU A 42 1.44 -12.79 -14.44
C LEU A 42 2.46 -12.35 -13.37
N GLU A 43 3.37 -13.24 -12.99
CA GLU A 43 4.45 -12.91 -12.07
C GLU A 43 5.38 -11.83 -12.63
N LEU A 44 5.80 -11.97 -13.89
CA LEU A 44 6.64 -10.98 -14.55
C LEU A 44 5.94 -9.62 -14.66
N LEU A 45 4.66 -9.59 -15.03
CA LEU A 45 3.86 -8.37 -15.11
C LEU A 45 3.73 -7.69 -13.74
N SER A 46 3.44 -8.47 -12.69
CA SER A 46 3.38 -7.95 -11.32
C SER A 46 4.72 -7.36 -10.91
N LEU A 47 5.82 -8.06 -11.22
CA LEU A 47 7.17 -7.65 -10.87
C LEU A 47 7.57 -6.34 -11.56
N ILE A 48 7.30 -6.21 -12.85
CA ILE A 48 7.61 -4.98 -13.62
C ILE A 48 6.80 -3.80 -13.10
N ASN A 49 5.51 -3.99 -12.85
CA ASN A 49 4.60 -2.89 -12.49
C ASN A 49 4.72 -2.48 -11.01
N THR A 50 4.89 -3.45 -10.11
CA THR A 50 4.80 -3.23 -8.65
C THR A 50 6.10 -3.51 -7.90
N ARG A 51 7.14 -4.02 -8.58
CA ARG A 51 8.40 -4.50 -7.98
C ARG A 51 8.21 -5.68 -7.01
N LYS A 52 7.06 -6.36 -7.05
CA LYS A 52 6.69 -7.48 -6.19
C LYS A 52 6.07 -8.61 -7.01
N THR A 53 6.29 -9.84 -6.59
CA THR A 53 5.62 -11.01 -7.16
C THR A 53 4.15 -11.07 -6.71
N MET A 54 3.29 -11.80 -7.42
CA MET A 54 1.90 -12.03 -6.98
C MET A 54 1.88 -12.74 -5.62
N GLY A 55 2.80 -13.69 -5.42
CA GLY A 55 3.02 -14.33 -4.12
C GLY A 55 3.32 -13.35 -3.00
N ASP A 56 4.20 -12.36 -3.25
CA ASP A 56 4.54 -11.33 -2.26
C ASP A 56 3.33 -10.50 -1.82
N HIS A 57 2.42 -10.19 -2.74
CA HIS A 57 1.17 -9.48 -2.42
C HIS A 57 0.26 -10.30 -1.52
N VAL A 58 0.12 -11.61 -1.78
CA VAL A 58 -0.68 -12.52 -0.96
C VAL A 58 -0.07 -12.66 0.44
N VAL A 59 1.24 -12.90 0.53
CA VAL A 59 1.93 -13.04 1.81
C VAL A 59 1.90 -11.73 2.60
N GLY A 60 2.14 -10.60 1.95
CA GLY A 60 2.04 -9.29 2.56
C GLY A 60 0.64 -8.98 3.09
N TRP A 61 -0.40 -9.37 2.36
CA TRP A 61 -1.79 -9.24 2.83
C TRP A 61 -2.05 -10.13 4.05
N ILE A 62 -1.66 -11.41 4.03
CA ILE A 62 -1.87 -12.33 5.16
C ILE A 62 -1.14 -11.85 6.43
N THR A 63 0.13 -11.48 6.29
CA THR A 63 1.00 -11.07 7.39
C THR A 63 0.71 -9.64 7.86
N GLY A 64 0.12 -8.81 7.00
CA GLY A 64 -0.03 -7.38 7.26
C GLY A 64 1.28 -6.61 7.17
N LYS A 65 2.26 -7.13 6.43
CA LYS A 65 3.61 -6.57 6.27
C LYS A 65 3.92 -6.28 4.80
N ASP A 66 4.94 -5.46 4.55
CA ASP A 66 5.50 -5.28 3.21
C ASP A 66 6.50 -6.43 2.94
N CYS A 67 6.02 -7.48 2.27
CA CYS A 67 6.86 -8.61 1.83
C CYS A 67 7.29 -8.44 0.35
N SER A 68 8.52 -8.82 0.02
CA SER A 68 9.09 -8.71 -1.33
C SER A 68 10.24 -9.69 -1.57
N SER A 69 10.09 -10.55 -2.59
CA SER A 69 11.11 -11.52 -3.01
C SER A 69 12.34 -10.83 -3.63
N PRO A 70 12.20 -9.83 -4.54
CA PRO A 70 13.34 -9.09 -5.07
C PRO A 70 14.13 -8.28 -4.01
N ARG A 71 13.51 -7.99 -2.87
CA ARG A 71 14.22 -7.41 -1.70
C ARG A 71 15.08 -8.48 -1.03
N ALA A 72 14.51 -9.65 -0.76
CA ALA A 72 15.25 -10.77 -0.19
C ALA A 72 16.43 -11.22 -1.06
N GLU A 73 16.27 -11.22 -2.39
CA GLU A 73 17.37 -11.53 -3.32
C GLU A 73 18.53 -10.54 -3.26
N ARG A 74 18.29 -9.30 -2.82
CA ARG A 74 19.32 -8.28 -2.60
C ARG A 74 20.00 -8.38 -1.23
N GLY A 75 19.65 -9.37 -0.42
CA GLY A 75 20.21 -9.59 0.91
C GLY A 75 19.47 -8.91 2.05
N ASP A 76 18.35 -8.24 1.77
CA ASP A 76 17.52 -7.58 2.78
C ASP A 76 16.47 -8.54 3.38
N THR A 77 15.78 -8.11 4.45
CA THR A 77 14.69 -8.89 5.05
C THR A 77 13.50 -9.02 4.11
N TYR A 78 12.95 -10.23 3.98
CA TYR A 78 11.80 -10.51 3.10
C TYR A 78 10.56 -9.68 3.44
N CYS A 79 10.12 -9.70 4.70
CA CYS A 79 8.98 -8.92 5.19
C CYS A 79 9.43 -7.84 6.16
N MET A 80 9.03 -6.60 5.91
CA MET A 80 9.25 -5.46 6.80
C MET A 80 7.91 -4.87 7.22
N ASP A 81 7.88 -4.15 8.34
CA ASP A 81 6.68 -3.41 8.73
C ASP A 81 6.41 -2.29 7.72
N TRP A 82 5.13 -1.97 7.51
CA TRP A 82 4.77 -0.89 6.59
C TRP A 82 5.37 0.43 7.10
N PRO A 83 5.92 1.27 6.20
CA PRO A 83 6.39 2.59 6.60
C PRO A 83 5.23 3.34 7.26
N ASP A 84 5.48 3.90 8.43
CA ASP A 84 4.52 4.76 9.10
C ASP A 84 4.09 5.88 8.16
N ARG A 85 2.83 6.31 8.27
CA ARG A 85 2.36 7.45 7.49
C ARG A 85 3.28 8.63 7.78
N PRO A 86 3.69 9.41 6.76
CA PRO A 86 4.47 10.62 7.00
C PRO A 86 3.81 11.45 8.09
N ALA A 87 4.61 11.97 9.03
CA ALA A 87 4.08 12.87 10.05
C ALA A 87 3.34 14.02 9.35
N PRO A 88 2.15 14.42 9.85
CA PRO A 88 1.43 15.54 9.27
C PRO A 88 2.34 16.78 9.29
N PRO A 89 2.30 17.64 8.25
CA PRO A 89 3.08 18.87 8.24
C PRO A 89 2.79 19.67 9.51
N PRO A 90 3.84 20.21 10.18
CA PRO A 90 3.66 20.97 11.40
C PRO A 90 2.83 22.23 11.13
N GLN A 91 2.04 22.62 12.12
CA GLN A 91 1.33 23.91 12.10
C GLN A 91 2.36 25.04 12.05
N VAL A 92 2.22 25.94 11.08
CA VAL A 92 3.11 27.10 10.95
C VAL A 92 2.33 28.40 10.73
N TYR A 93 2.81 29.45 11.37
CA TYR A 93 2.31 30.82 11.27
C TYR A 93 3.39 31.68 10.61
N CYS A 94 3.12 32.23 9.43
CA CYS A 94 4.10 33.00 8.67
C CYS A 94 3.76 34.49 8.72
N TYR A 95 4.74 35.31 9.10
CA TYR A 95 4.62 36.75 9.28
C TYR A 95 5.46 37.51 8.24
N SER A 96 5.00 38.70 7.87
CA SER A 96 5.73 39.62 7.00
C SER A 96 6.94 40.20 7.74
N THR A 97 8.13 40.11 7.15
CA THR A 97 9.31 40.85 7.62
C THR A 97 9.87 41.72 6.48
N LEU A 98 10.86 42.55 6.78
CA LEU A 98 11.53 43.42 5.80
C LEU A 98 12.24 42.65 4.66
N ALA A 99 12.47 41.34 4.83
CA ALA A 99 13.13 40.50 3.84
C ALA A 99 12.26 39.30 3.46
N ARG A 100 12.58 38.11 4.00
CA ARG A 100 11.83 36.88 3.75
C ARG A 100 10.81 36.64 4.86
N PRO A 101 9.62 36.10 4.54
CA PRO A 101 8.65 35.76 5.57
C PRO A 101 9.27 34.77 6.57
N THR A 102 9.13 35.08 7.85
CA THR A 102 9.55 34.22 8.95
C THR A 102 8.35 33.43 9.42
N CYS A 103 8.51 32.11 9.56
CA CYS A 103 7.45 31.22 10.00
C CYS A 103 7.78 30.63 11.37
N TYR A 104 6.80 30.66 12.28
CA TYR A 104 6.92 30.17 13.66
C TYR A 104 5.93 29.01 13.90
N SER A 105 6.26 28.16 14.87
CA SER A 105 5.40 27.05 15.30
C SER A 105 4.26 27.47 16.24
N GLN A 106 4.31 28.70 16.76
CA GLN A 106 3.31 29.28 17.65
C GLN A 106 2.97 30.70 17.18
N PRO A 107 1.76 31.21 17.50
CA PRO A 107 1.41 32.58 17.18
C PRO A 107 2.34 33.54 17.92
N TYR A 108 3.02 34.39 17.15
CA TYR A 108 3.87 35.45 17.66
C TYR A 108 2.99 36.69 17.94
N ASN A 109 3.04 37.20 19.17
CA ASN A 109 2.15 38.26 19.68
C ASN A 109 2.90 39.60 19.94
N GLU A 110 4.19 39.68 19.64
CA GLU A 110 5.01 40.84 19.97
C GLU A 110 5.21 41.76 18.75
N GLY A 111 4.23 42.65 18.51
CA GLY A 111 4.42 43.90 17.78
C GLY A 111 4.38 43.84 16.24
N ASN A 112 3.60 44.76 15.65
CA ASN A 112 3.46 45.23 14.24
C ASN A 112 3.62 44.26 13.04
N ASP A 113 3.80 42.96 13.26
CA ASP A 113 4.01 41.97 12.23
C ASP A 113 2.68 41.48 11.66
N ARG A 114 2.54 41.54 10.33
CA ARG A 114 1.31 41.12 9.63
C ARG A 114 1.38 39.64 9.31
N LEU A 115 0.40 38.85 9.79
CA LEU A 115 0.23 37.46 9.38
C LEU A 115 -0.06 37.39 7.87
N ILE A 116 0.80 36.69 7.12
CA ILE A 116 0.64 36.47 5.67
C ILE A 116 0.00 35.11 5.40
N GLY A 117 0.29 34.09 6.21
CA GLY A 117 -0.16 32.73 5.93
C GLY A 117 -0.26 31.86 7.17
N PHE A 118 -1.25 30.97 7.14
CA PHE A 118 -1.48 29.94 8.14
C PHE A 118 -1.60 28.60 7.43
N VAL A 119 -0.75 27.65 7.80
CA VAL A 119 -0.88 26.25 7.37
C VAL A 119 -1.34 25.47 8.60
N PRO A 120 -2.61 25.05 8.67
CA PRO A 120 -3.07 24.20 9.75
C PRO A 120 -2.34 22.87 9.70
N ALA A 121 -2.03 22.29 10.87
CA ALA A 121 -1.66 20.89 10.92
C ALA A 121 -2.79 20.08 10.28
N THR A 122 -2.46 19.24 9.30
CA THR A 122 -3.47 18.33 8.74
C THR A 122 -3.90 17.42 9.90
N THR A 123 -5.18 17.47 10.26
CA THR A 123 -5.72 16.55 11.25
C THR A 123 -5.42 15.13 10.77
N PRO A 124 -4.81 14.27 11.59
CA PRO A 124 -4.66 12.87 11.21
C PRO A 124 -6.08 12.33 10.98
N ILE A 125 -6.38 11.94 9.74
CA ILE A 125 -7.60 11.21 9.42
C ILE A 125 -7.47 9.88 10.15
N ARG A 126 -8.13 9.80 11.32
CA ARG A 126 -8.17 8.65 12.21
C ARG A 126 -8.95 7.51 11.58
#